data_AF-A0A0J6S3H6-F1
#
_entry.id   AF-A0A0J6S3H6-F1
#
_cell.length_a   1.000
_cell.length_b   1.000
_cell.length_c   1.000
_cell.angle_alpha   90.00
_cell.angle_beta   90.00
_cell.angle_gamma   90.00
#
_symmetry.space_group_name_H-M   'P 1'
#
loop_
_entity.id
_entity.type
_entity.pdbx_description
1 polymer ?
#
loop_
_entity_poly.entity_id
_entity_poly.type
_entity_poly.pdbx_seq_one_letter_code
_entity_poly.pdbx_strand_id
1 'polypeptide(L)'
;PASLDVLPFKRKSVSTHWEFMFTRSMFATADIAEQGRLLDEVARLVEAGTLKTTFAESFGPISAINLRRAHALIESGRAKSKIVLEGWA
;
A
#
# COMPACT_ATOMS: atom_id res chain seq x y z
N PRO A 1 -11.21 -13.63 -6.34
CA PRO A 1 -12.67 -13.68 -6.01
C PRO A 1 -13.29 -14.85 -6.76
N ALA A 2 -14.37 -15.45 -6.23
CA ALA A 2 -15.04 -16.56 -6.92
C ALA A 2 -15.73 -16.11 -8.22
N SER A 3 -16.22 -14.86 -8.25
CA SER A 3 -16.76 -14.21 -9.44
C SER A 3 -16.61 -12.70 -9.37
N LEU A 4 -16.78 -12.04 -10.51
CA LEU A 4 -16.83 -10.59 -10.68
C LEU A 4 -17.99 -10.28 -11.63
N ASP A 5 -19.01 -9.56 -11.15
CA ASP A 5 -20.10 -9.05 -11.99
C ASP A 5 -19.87 -7.59 -12.38
N VAL A 6 -19.58 -7.34 -13.66
CA VAL A 6 -19.40 -6.00 -14.24
C VAL A 6 -20.62 -5.55 -15.06
N LEU A 7 -21.71 -6.31 -15.12
CA LEU A 7 -22.90 -5.92 -15.89
C LEU A 7 -23.48 -4.55 -15.47
N PRO A 8 -23.52 -4.17 -14.17
CA PRO A 8 -24.00 -2.85 -13.77
C PRO A 8 -23.25 -1.66 -14.41
N PHE A 9 -22.01 -1.88 -14.85
CA PHE A 9 -21.13 -0.87 -15.43
C PHE A 9 -21.37 -0.62 -16.93
N LYS A 10 -22.09 -1.52 -17.61
CA LYS A 10 -22.30 -1.50 -19.07
C LYS A 10 -22.95 -0.22 -19.59
N ARG A 11 -24.02 0.26 -18.95
CA ARG A 11 -24.83 1.39 -19.48
C ARG A 11 -24.04 2.70 -19.56
N LYS A 12 -23.02 2.83 -18.72
CA LYS A 12 -22.15 4.01 -18.68
C LYS A 12 -20.76 3.73 -19.26
N SER A 13 -20.56 2.56 -19.88
CA SER A 13 -19.26 2.13 -20.41
C SER A 13 -18.12 2.29 -19.40
N VAL A 14 -18.38 1.94 -18.13
CA VAL A 14 -17.38 2.12 -17.06
C VAL A 14 -16.26 1.10 -17.23
N SER A 15 -15.01 1.58 -17.22
CA SER A 15 -13.84 0.72 -17.16
C SER A 15 -13.64 0.17 -15.75
N THR A 16 -13.16 -1.07 -15.65
CA THR A 16 -12.85 -1.69 -14.36
C THR A 16 -11.39 -2.13 -14.39
N HIS A 17 -10.60 -1.60 -13.46
CA HIS A 17 -9.16 -1.81 -13.39
C HIS A 17 -8.80 -2.49 -12.06
N TRP A 18 -8.01 -3.55 -12.13
CA TRP A 18 -7.39 -4.15 -10.94
C TRP A 18 -6.03 -3.52 -10.75
N GLU A 19 -5.87 -2.77 -9.68
CA GLU A 19 -4.54 -2.40 -9.20
C GLU A 19 -4.05 -3.46 -8.21
N PHE A 20 -2.98 -4.14 -8.58
CA PHE A 20 -2.30 -5.10 -7.74
C PHE A 20 -0.80 -4.87 -7.86
N MET A 21 -0.25 -4.11 -6.92
CA MET A 21 1.13 -3.64 -6.98
C MET A 21 2.18 -4.75 -7.05
N PHE A 22 1.83 -6.01 -6.72
CA PHE A 22 2.75 -7.14 -6.87
C PHE A 22 2.78 -7.71 -8.29
N THR A 23 1.87 -7.34 -9.20
CA THR A 23 1.82 -7.89 -10.58
C THR A 23 3.18 -7.81 -11.28
N ARG A 24 3.80 -6.64 -11.28
CA ARG A 24 5.09 -6.43 -11.96
C ARG A 24 6.20 -7.33 -11.41
N SER A 25 6.33 -7.41 -10.08
CA SER A 25 7.39 -8.19 -9.42
C SER A 25 7.10 -9.70 -9.42
N MET A 26 5.84 -10.09 -9.28
CA MET A 26 5.39 -11.48 -9.32
C MET A 26 5.63 -12.13 -10.68
N PHE A 27 5.44 -11.37 -11.78
CA PHE A 27 5.60 -11.87 -13.15
C PHE A 27 6.88 -11.39 -13.84
N ALA A 28 7.73 -10.62 -13.15
CA ALA A 28 8.93 -9.99 -13.71
C ALA A 28 8.66 -9.31 -15.06
N THR A 29 7.62 -8.48 -15.11
CA THR A 29 7.19 -7.81 -16.36
C THR A 29 8.28 -6.89 -16.88
N ALA A 30 8.27 -6.62 -18.20
CA ALA A 30 9.28 -5.76 -18.83
C ALA A 30 9.37 -4.34 -18.22
N ASP A 31 8.30 -3.88 -17.58
CA ASP A 31 8.18 -2.59 -16.91
C ASP A 31 8.39 -2.66 -15.37
N ILE A 32 9.00 -3.72 -14.83
CA ILE A 32 9.26 -3.86 -13.38
C ILE A 32 10.00 -2.66 -12.78
N ALA A 33 10.90 -2.04 -13.57
CA ALA A 33 11.69 -0.88 -13.15
C ALA A 33 10.83 0.37 -12.85
N GLU A 34 9.59 0.44 -13.35
CA GLU A 34 8.68 1.57 -13.08
C GLU A 34 8.32 1.68 -11.59
N GLN A 35 8.38 0.59 -10.82
CA GLN A 35 8.17 0.66 -9.37
C GLN A 35 9.26 1.49 -8.68
N GLY A 36 10.53 1.28 -9.06
CA GLY A 36 11.65 2.07 -8.55
C GLY A 36 11.54 3.54 -8.96
N ARG A 37 11.30 3.79 -10.26
CA ARG A 37 11.14 5.16 -10.80
C ARG A 37 10.02 5.94 -10.09
N LEU A 38 8.89 5.28 -9.81
CA LEU A 38 7.79 5.89 -9.06
C LEU A 38 8.21 6.23 -7.62
N LEU A 39 8.95 5.34 -6.94
CA LEU A 39 9.43 5.59 -5.58
C LEU A 39 10.45 6.73 -5.53
N ASP A 40 11.33 6.85 -6.53
CA ASP A 40 12.26 7.97 -6.65
C ASP A 40 11.52 9.31 -6.81
N GLU A 41 10.47 9.33 -7.64
CA GLU A 41 9.64 10.53 -7.80
C GLU A 41 8.86 10.88 -6.52
N VAL A 42 8.34 9.87 -5.81
CA VAL A 42 7.73 10.08 -4.48
C VAL A 42 8.73 10.67 -3.50
N ALA A 43 9.97 10.18 -3.46
CA ALA A 43 11.02 10.71 -2.60
C ALA A 43 11.30 12.19 -2.93
N ARG A 44 11.48 12.52 -4.21
CA ARG A 44 11.67 13.91 -4.68
C ARG A 44 10.52 14.82 -4.27
N LEU A 45 9.27 14.35 -4.38
CA LEU A 45 8.08 15.11 -3.99
C LEU A 45 7.95 15.29 -2.47
N VAL A 46 8.45 14.33 -1.68
CA VAL A 46 8.55 14.46 -0.21
C VAL A 46 9.59 15.51 0.18
N GLU A 47 10.77 15.48 -0.44
CA GLU A 47 11.82 16.48 -0.21
C GLU A 47 11.37 17.89 -0.61
N ALA A 48 10.62 18.00 -1.71
CA ALA A 48 10.01 19.26 -2.15
C ALA A 48 8.82 19.72 -1.25
N GLY A 49 8.44 18.95 -0.23
CA GLY A 49 7.33 19.24 0.66
C GLY A 49 5.93 19.15 0.03
N THR A 50 5.85 18.67 -1.21
CA THR A 50 4.58 18.48 -1.94
C THR A 50 3.81 17.27 -1.37
N LEU A 51 4.53 16.18 -1.12
CA LEU A 51 4.02 15.03 -0.37
C LEU A 51 4.48 15.11 1.08
N LYS A 52 3.61 14.70 2.00
CA LYS A 52 3.91 14.62 3.43
C LYS A 52 3.70 13.18 3.90
N THR A 53 4.50 12.78 4.90
CA THR A 53 4.36 11.46 5.51
C THR A 53 2.93 11.25 6.03
N THR A 54 2.43 10.03 5.88
CA THR A 54 1.19 9.56 6.52
C THR A 54 1.50 8.78 7.79
N PHE A 55 2.68 8.96 8.40
CA PHE A 55 2.98 8.40 9.71
C PHE A 55 1.94 8.85 10.74
N ALA A 56 1.34 7.91 11.45
CA ALA A 56 0.41 8.20 12.55
C ALA A 56 1.04 7.89 13.90
N GLU A 57 1.51 6.66 14.09
CA GLU A 57 2.03 6.19 15.37
C GLU A 57 3.13 5.13 15.20
N SER A 58 4.05 5.11 16.15
CA SER A 58 5.07 4.06 16.29
C SER A 58 4.62 3.04 17.33
N PHE A 59 4.71 1.75 16.99
CA PHE A 59 4.46 0.64 17.90
C PHE A 59 5.75 0.13 18.57
N GLY A 60 6.85 0.87 18.45
CA GLY A 60 8.14 0.54 19.06
C GLY A 60 8.92 -0.52 18.26
N PRO A 61 9.76 -1.34 18.94
CA PRO A 61 10.65 -2.27 18.26
C PRO A 61 9.88 -3.35 17.49
N ILE A 62 10.47 -3.83 16.41
CA ILE A 62 9.98 -4.98 15.68
C ILE A 62 10.11 -6.20 16.60
N SER A 63 8.95 -6.70 17.04
CA SER A 63 8.81 -7.90 17.87
C SER A 63 7.48 -8.58 17.56
N ALA A 64 7.35 -9.87 17.86
CA ALA A 64 6.10 -10.60 17.65
C ALA A 64 4.91 -9.98 18.42
N ILE A 65 5.17 -9.39 19.60
CA ILE A 65 4.14 -8.72 20.41
C ILE A 65 3.64 -7.46 19.70
N ASN A 66 4.55 -6.59 19.25
CA ASN A 66 4.19 -5.34 18.60
C ASN A 66 3.57 -5.57 17.22
N LEU A 67 4.05 -6.58 16.48
CA LEU A 67 3.45 -6.99 15.20
C LEU A 67 2.01 -7.47 15.38
N ARG A 68 1.75 -8.35 16.35
CA ARG A 68 0.37 -8.81 16.63
C ARG A 68 -0.56 -7.66 17.00
N ARG A 69 -0.08 -6.70 17.78
CA ARG A 69 -0.82 -5.47 18.10
C ARG A 69 -1.14 -4.64 16.85
N ALA A 70 -0.16 -4.46 15.96
CA ALA A 70 -0.34 -3.72 14.70
C ALA A 70 -1.36 -4.40 13.79
N HIS A 71 -1.25 -5.72 13.62
CA HIS A 71 -2.21 -6.53 12.87
C HIS A 71 -3.64 -6.37 13.42
N ALA A 72 -3.83 -6.55 14.72
CA ALA A 72 -5.15 -6.43 15.34
C ALA A 72 -5.80 -5.04 15.10
N LEU A 73 -5.00 -3.97 15.09
CA LEU A 73 -5.51 -2.63 14.80
C LEU A 73 -5.91 -2.47 13.33
N ILE A 74 -5.07 -2.95 12.40
CA ILE A 74 -5.35 -2.91 10.95
C ILE A 74 -6.59 -3.74 10.61
N GLU A 75 -6.67 -4.97 11.11
CA GLU A 75 -7.79 -5.89 10.92
C GLU A 75 -9.12 -5.32 11.45
N SER A 76 -9.06 -4.49 12.49
CA SER A 76 -10.25 -3.83 13.02
C SER A 76 -10.80 -2.71 12.14
N GLY A 77 -10.10 -2.30 11.09
CA GLY A 77 -10.48 -1.20 10.20
C GLY A 77 -10.46 0.20 10.85
N ARG A 78 -10.00 0.31 12.10
CA ARG A 78 -9.92 1.58 12.85
C ARG A 78 -8.60 2.31 12.69
N ALA A 79 -7.58 1.66 12.11
CA ALA A 79 -6.30 2.27 11.84
C ALA A 79 -6.47 3.50 10.94
N LYS A 80 -5.89 4.63 11.33
CA LYS A 80 -5.80 5.84 10.51
C LYS A 80 -4.35 6.03 10.09
N SER A 81 -4.14 6.26 8.80
CA SER A 81 -2.81 6.47 8.22
C SER A 81 -1.87 5.25 8.42
N LYS A 82 -0.56 5.44 8.66
CA LYS A 82 0.43 4.35 8.74
C LYS A 82 0.96 4.15 10.16
N ILE A 83 0.86 2.91 10.63
CA ILE A 83 1.54 2.40 11.84
C ILE A 83 2.94 1.96 11.42
N VAL A 84 3.97 2.35 12.17
CA VAL A 84 5.37 1.99 11.91
C VAL A 84 5.97 1.27 13.12
N LEU A 85 6.85 0.30 12.87
CA LEU A 85 7.71 -0.33 13.87
C LEU A 85 9.14 -0.18 13.38
N GLU A 86 10.08 0.07 14.30
CA GLU A 86 11.48 0.34 13.94
C GLU A 86 12.45 -0.25 14.97
N GLY A 87 13.63 -0.70 14.51
CA GLY A 87 14.59 -1.42 15.35
C GLY A 87 14.15 -2.87 15.67
N TRP A 88 15.05 -3.65 16.26
CA TRP A 88 14.80 -5.06 16.62
C TRP A 88 14.93 -5.26 18.13
N ALA A 89 14.08 -6.11 18.71
CA ALA A 89 14.12 -6.52 20.10
C ALA A 89 14.14 -8.05 20.23
#